data_AF-A0A961YNK2-F1
#
_entry.id   AF-A0A961YNK2-F1
#
_cell.length_a   1.000
_cell.length_b   1.000
_cell.length_c   1.000
_cell.angle_alpha   90.00
_cell.angle_beta   90.00
_cell.angle_gamma   90.00
#
_symmetry.space_group_name_H-M   'P 1'
#
loop_
_entity.id
_entity.type
_entity.pdbx_description
1 polymer ?
#
loop_
_entity_poly.entity_id
_entity_poly.type
_entity_poly.pdbx_seq_one_letter_code
_entity_poly.pdbx_strand_id
1 'polypeptide(L)'
;MASKDDPASRARAQPDWAAIEAAYTGTDMTVTGICALYGIKKDRLYAKARAMGWPRRSDRKARVTARDRIARLYEALDSQMADVQRRLAEAEGADGASQAGDRERDARTLATLARTLEKLNAMAPETPEQEADDTAPDDIEAFREELARRLAELRRQGGD
;
A
#
# COMPACT_ATOMS: atom_id res chain seq x y z
N MET A 1 45.76 -25.64 -33.99
CA MET A 1 46.10 -24.57 -33.03
C MET A 1 44.91 -23.62 -32.96
N ALA A 2 44.35 -23.44 -31.77
CA ALA A 2 43.18 -22.62 -31.53
C ALA A 2 43.59 -21.15 -31.36
N SER A 3 42.95 -20.23 -32.08
CA SER A 3 42.89 -18.81 -31.69
C SER A 3 41.44 -18.46 -31.39
N LYS A 4 41.13 -18.56 -30.10
CA LYS A 4 39.96 -18.00 -29.42
C LYS A 4 40.11 -16.49 -29.38
N ASP A 5 39.38 -15.75 -30.19
CA ASP A 5 38.96 -14.39 -29.83
C ASP A 5 37.74 -14.03 -30.69
N ASP A 6 36.62 -14.68 -30.34
CA ASP A 6 35.30 -14.27 -30.80
C ASP A 6 34.79 -13.20 -29.81
N PRO A 7 34.60 -11.93 -30.23
CA PRO A 7 34.11 -10.87 -29.34
C PRO A 7 32.70 -11.17 -28.80
N ALA A 8 31.96 -12.10 -29.42
CA ALA A 8 30.68 -12.58 -28.93
C ALA A 8 30.80 -13.45 -27.65
N SER A 9 31.97 -14.05 -27.38
CA SER A 9 32.21 -14.87 -26.18
C SER A 9 32.40 -14.03 -24.90
N ARG A 10 32.56 -12.70 -25.00
CA ARG A 10 32.73 -11.80 -23.84
C ARG A 10 31.40 -11.27 -23.29
N ALA A 11 30.29 -11.46 -23.99
CA ALA A 11 28.94 -11.32 -23.43
C ALA A 11 28.59 -12.54 -22.56
N ARG A 12 29.45 -12.90 -21.60
CA ARG A 12 29.10 -13.82 -20.51
C ARG A 12 27.94 -13.18 -19.75
N ALA A 13 26.73 -13.60 -20.13
CA ALA A 13 25.43 -13.27 -19.56
C ALA A 13 25.55 -12.61 -18.19
N GLN A 14 25.61 -11.27 -18.18
CA GLN A 14 25.44 -10.57 -16.92
C GLN A 14 24.03 -10.93 -16.44
N PRO A 15 23.87 -11.44 -15.21
CA PRO A 15 22.55 -11.77 -14.69
C PRO A 15 21.67 -10.53 -14.79
N ASP A 16 20.46 -10.68 -15.31
CA ASP A 16 19.49 -9.59 -15.37
C ASP A 16 19.08 -9.22 -13.95
N TRP A 17 19.76 -8.21 -13.40
CA TRP A 17 19.56 -7.80 -12.02
C TRP A 17 18.20 -7.16 -11.79
N ALA A 18 17.56 -6.59 -12.81
CA ALA A 18 16.22 -6.02 -12.70
C ALA A 18 15.17 -7.14 -12.59
N ALA A 19 15.29 -8.19 -13.40
CA ALA A 19 14.44 -9.38 -13.28
C ALA A 19 14.67 -10.13 -11.95
N ILE A 20 15.92 -10.21 -11.50
CA ILE A 20 16.27 -10.78 -10.19
C ILE A 20 15.71 -9.93 -9.05
N GLU A 21 15.74 -8.60 -9.16
CA GLU A 21 15.13 -7.70 -8.20
C GLU A 21 13.63 -7.94 -8.11
N ALA A 22 12.93 -7.94 -9.24
CA ALA A 22 11.49 -8.18 -9.29
C ALA A 22 11.13 -9.55 -8.70
N ALA A 23 11.91 -10.60 -8.98
CA ALA A 23 11.71 -11.91 -8.35
C ALA A 23 12.03 -11.88 -6.85
N TYR A 24 13.05 -11.14 -6.44
CA TYR A 24 13.48 -10.99 -5.05
C TYR A 24 12.52 -10.15 -4.21
N THR A 25 11.86 -9.14 -4.76
CA THR A 25 10.96 -8.25 -4.03
C THR A 25 9.48 -8.61 -4.23
N GLY A 26 9.09 -9.06 -5.43
CA GLY A 26 7.70 -9.23 -5.84
C GLY A 26 7.14 -10.66 -5.75
N THR A 27 7.98 -11.69 -5.66
CA THR A 27 7.51 -13.09 -5.65
C THR A 27 7.72 -13.78 -4.29
N ASP A 28 6.90 -14.77 -3.96
CA ASP A 28 7.07 -15.65 -2.78
C ASP A 28 8.06 -16.81 -2.99
N MET A 29 8.74 -16.83 -4.14
CA MET A 29 9.83 -17.76 -4.38
C MET A 29 10.90 -17.67 -3.30
N THR A 30 11.45 -18.83 -2.92
CA THR A 30 12.59 -18.89 -2.00
C THR A 30 13.83 -18.30 -2.67
N VAL A 31 14.73 -17.74 -1.87
CA VAL A 31 16.03 -17.24 -2.36
C VAL A 31 16.80 -18.34 -3.09
N THR A 32 16.71 -19.59 -2.62
CA THR A 32 17.28 -20.76 -3.31
C THR A 32 16.66 -20.97 -4.70
N GLY A 33 15.34 -20.86 -4.82
CA GLY A 33 14.64 -20.97 -6.10
C GLY A 33 14.97 -19.84 -7.07
N ILE A 34 15.09 -18.60 -6.58
CA ILE A 34 15.53 -17.44 -7.38
C ILE A 34 16.95 -17.66 -7.88
N CYS A 35 17.86 -18.09 -6.99
CA CYS A 35 19.23 -18.42 -7.35
C CYS A 35 19.32 -19.53 -8.42
N ALA A 36 18.50 -20.58 -8.30
CA ALA A 36 18.45 -21.67 -9.28
C ALA A 36 17.90 -21.20 -10.63
N LEU A 37 16.83 -20.40 -10.62
CA LEU A 37 16.19 -19.87 -11.82
C LEU A 37 17.12 -18.97 -12.64
N TYR A 38 17.88 -18.10 -11.97
CA TYR A 38 18.79 -17.15 -12.61
C TYR A 38 20.26 -17.62 -12.65
N GLY A 39 20.55 -18.84 -12.19
CA GLY A 39 21.89 -19.43 -12.21
C GLY A 39 22.94 -18.67 -11.36
N ILE A 40 22.52 -18.00 -10.30
CA ILE A 40 23.40 -17.20 -9.43
C ILE A 40 23.57 -17.81 -8.04
N LYS A 41 24.73 -17.59 -7.41
CA LYS A 41 24.96 -17.98 -6.01
C LYS A 41 24.27 -17.03 -5.04
N LYS A 42 23.83 -17.55 -3.89
CA LYS A 42 23.20 -16.77 -2.80
C LYS A 42 24.05 -15.59 -2.35
N ASP A 43 25.35 -15.79 -2.16
CA ASP A 43 26.24 -14.72 -1.70
C ASP A 43 26.31 -13.55 -2.70
N ARG A 44 26.28 -13.85 -4.00
CA ARG A 44 26.28 -12.85 -5.06
C ARG A 44 24.96 -12.07 -5.08
N LEU A 45 23.83 -12.75 -4.87
CA LEU A 45 22.52 -12.14 -4.72
C LEU A 45 22.47 -11.20 -3.51
N TYR A 46 22.92 -11.66 -2.34
CA TYR A 46 22.92 -10.81 -1.13
C TYR A 46 23.94 -9.68 -1.19
N ALA A 47 25.09 -9.87 -1.83
CA ALA A 47 26.04 -8.79 -2.07
C ALA A 47 25.43 -7.71 -2.98
N LYS A 48 24.74 -8.12 -4.05
CA LYS A 48 24.05 -7.18 -4.94
C LYS A 48 22.89 -6.47 -4.26
N ALA A 49 22.04 -7.21 -3.53
CA ALA A 49 20.92 -6.66 -2.79
C ALA A 49 21.37 -5.59 -1.79
N ARG A 50 22.48 -5.83 -1.07
CA ARG A 50 23.08 -4.82 -0.17
C ARG A 50 23.63 -3.61 -0.92
N ALA A 51 24.33 -3.84 -2.03
CA ALA A 51 24.92 -2.76 -2.83
C ALA A 51 23.85 -1.87 -3.48
N MET A 52 22.70 -2.43 -3.83
CA MET A 52 21.57 -1.74 -4.47
C MET A 52 20.50 -1.28 -3.45
N GLY A 53 20.71 -1.50 -2.15
CA GLY A 53 19.76 -1.08 -1.11
C GLY A 53 18.41 -1.81 -1.14
N TRP A 54 18.36 -3.02 -1.71
CA TRP A 54 17.10 -3.77 -1.79
C TRP A 54 16.55 -4.09 -0.39
N PRO A 55 15.23 -3.94 -0.18
CA PRO A 55 14.62 -4.21 1.12
C PRO A 55 14.84 -5.66 1.53
N ARG A 56 15.09 -5.91 2.83
CA ARG A 56 15.21 -7.28 3.30
C ARG A 56 13.85 -7.97 3.18
N ARG A 57 13.86 -9.24 2.74
CA ARG A 57 12.62 -10.03 2.65
C ARG A 57 11.90 -10.20 4.00
N SER A 58 12.64 -10.14 5.11
CA SER A 58 12.08 -10.08 6.46
C SER A 58 11.19 -8.85 6.66
N ASP A 59 11.64 -7.71 6.16
CA ASP A 59 10.99 -6.41 6.36
C ASP A 59 9.72 -6.34 5.50
N ARG A 60 9.75 -6.92 4.30
CA ARG A 60 8.56 -7.13 3.47
C ARG A 60 7.51 -7.95 4.21
N LYS A 61 7.89 -9.09 4.79
CA LYS A 61 6.96 -9.94 5.55
C LYS A 61 6.39 -9.18 6.75
N ALA A 62 7.21 -8.43 7.47
CA ALA A 62 6.76 -7.59 8.56
C ALA A 62 5.75 -6.51 8.09
N ARG A 63 6.01 -5.83 6.96
CA ARG A 63 5.08 -4.84 6.37
C ARG A 63 3.74 -5.45 5.97
N VAL A 64 3.74 -6.60 5.31
CA VAL A 64 2.50 -7.32 4.96
C VAL A 64 1.70 -7.63 6.23
N THR A 65 2.33 -8.19 7.26
CA THR A 65 1.64 -8.47 8.54
C THR A 65 1.19 -7.21 9.29
N ALA A 66 1.88 -6.08 9.13
CA ALA A 66 1.45 -4.81 9.70
C ALA A 66 0.21 -4.28 8.97
N ARG A 67 0.18 -4.34 7.64
CA ARG A 67 -0.99 -3.98 6.82
C ARG A 67 -2.19 -4.85 7.16
N ASP A 68 -2.02 -6.16 7.31
CA ASP A 68 -3.10 -7.08 7.70
C ASP A 68 -3.62 -6.80 9.12
N ARG A 69 -2.76 -6.33 10.03
CA ARG A 69 -3.18 -5.91 11.37
C ARG A 69 -3.97 -4.61 11.32
N ILE A 70 -3.52 -3.64 10.53
CA ILE A 70 -4.21 -2.36 10.33
C ILE A 70 -5.59 -2.58 9.69
N ALA A 71 -5.68 -3.42 8.65
CA ALA A 71 -6.96 -3.74 8.01
C ALA A 71 -7.97 -4.33 9.01
N ARG A 72 -7.52 -5.30 9.82
CA ARG A 72 -8.37 -5.88 10.89
C ARG A 72 -8.78 -4.87 11.96
N LEU A 73 -7.94 -3.87 12.26
CA LEU A 73 -8.29 -2.80 13.19
C LEU A 73 -9.36 -1.88 12.61
N TYR A 74 -9.28 -1.55 11.31
CA TYR A 74 -10.32 -0.77 10.64
C TYR A 74 -11.66 -1.53 10.60
N GLU A 75 -11.65 -2.81 10.25
CA GLU A 75 -12.86 -3.64 10.28
C GLU A 75 -13.48 -3.74 11.67
N ALA A 76 -12.64 -3.86 12.71
CA ALA A 76 -13.10 -3.86 14.10
C ALA A 76 -13.69 -2.50 14.50
N LEU A 77 -13.08 -1.39 14.08
CA LEU A 77 -13.58 -0.05 14.33
C LEU A 77 -14.93 0.20 13.64
N ASP A 78 -15.06 -0.19 12.37
CA ASP A 78 -16.32 -0.10 11.63
C ASP A 78 -17.42 -0.90 12.32
N SER A 79 -17.09 -2.11 12.78
CA SER A 79 -18.03 -2.95 13.53
C SER A 79 -18.45 -2.30 14.86
N GLN A 80 -17.51 -1.66 15.57
CA GLN A 80 -17.81 -0.95 16.82
C GLN A 80 -18.67 0.30 16.58
N MET A 81 -18.39 1.07 15.52
CA MET A 81 -19.20 2.22 15.15
C MET A 81 -20.64 1.79 14.81
N ALA A 82 -20.81 0.69 14.08
CA ALA A 82 -22.13 0.14 13.76
C ALA A 82 -22.89 -0.32 15.01
N ASP A 83 -22.21 -0.92 16.00
CA ASP A 83 -22.81 -1.30 17.28
C ASP A 83 -23.27 -0.07 18.09
N VAL A 84 -22.43 0.96 18.17
CA VAL A 84 -22.78 2.23 18.84
C VAL A 84 -23.97 2.91 18.17
N GLN A 85 -23.97 2.98 16.83
CA GLN A 85 -25.08 3.54 16.06
C GLN A 85 -26.39 2.78 16.30
N ARG A 86 -26.34 1.44 16.35
CA ARG A 86 -27.51 0.62 16.67
C ARG A 86 -28.05 0.90 18.08
N ARG A 87 -27.18 0.95 19.09
CA ARG A 87 -27.59 1.24 20.47
C ARG A 87 -28.19 2.63 20.63
N LEU A 88 -27.66 3.63 19.91
CA LEU A 88 -28.22 4.97 19.86
C LEU A 88 -29.63 4.97 19.24
N ALA A 89 -29.83 4.26 18.13
CA ALA A 89 -31.14 4.12 17.50
C ALA A 89 -32.15 3.38 18.38
N GLU A 90 -31.71 2.35 19.11
CA GLU A 90 -32.54 1.61 20.07
C GLU A 90 -32.88 2.47 21.31
N ALA A 91 -31.97 3.34 21.74
CA ALA A 91 -32.18 4.27 22.83
C ALA A 91 -33.18 5.38 22.47
N GLU A 92 -33.26 5.83 21.23
CA GLU A 92 -34.27 6.84 20.84
C GLU A 92 -35.73 6.37 21.01
N GLY A 93 -35.98 5.08 21.24
CA GLY A 93 -37.31 4.50 21.49
C GLY A 93 -37.68 4.19 22.95
N ALA A 94 -36.78 4.40 23.93
CA ALA A 94 -37.01 4.06 25.35
C ALA A 94 -36.81 5.26 26.30
N ASP A 95 -37.26 5.15 27.56
CA ASP A 95 -37.41 6.28 28.49
C ASP A 95 -36.07 6.84 29.08
N GLY A 96 -36.05 8.14 29.38
CA GLY A 96 -34.84 9.01 29.33
C GLY A 96 -33.80 8.94 30.46
N ALA A 97 -34.00 8.18 31.54
CA ALA A 97 -33.09 8.20 32.70
C ALA A 97 -31.89 7.23 32.58
N SER A 98 -32.09 6.02 32.03
CA SER A 98 -30.97 5.06 31.82
C SER A 98 -30.01 5.49 30.70
N GLN A 99 -30.50 6.26 29.73
CA GLN A 99 -29.72 6.62 28.53
C GLN A 99 -28.67 7.71 28.75
N ALA A 100 -28.86 8.57 29.76
CA ALA A 100 -27.83 9.58 30.06
C ALA A 100 -26.53 8.91 30.54
N GLY A 101 -26.65 7.82 31.31
CA GLY A 101 -25.51 7.04 31.77
C GLY A 101 -24.83 6.25 30.64
N ASP A 102 -25.63 5.65 29.74
CA ASP A 102 -25.10 4.88 28.62
C ASP A 102 -24.46 5.78 27.55
N ARG A 103 -25.06 6.93 27.23
CA ARG A 103 -24.45 7.92 26.31
C ARG A 103 -23.12 8.47 26.83
N GLU A 104 -23.03 8.74 28.12
CA GLU A 104 -21.79 9.20 28.76
C GLU A 104 -20.71 8.09 28.73
N ARG A 105 -21.09 6.82 28.92
CA ARG A 105 -20.18 5.68 28.83
C ARG A 105 -19.71 5.44 27.39
N ASP A 106 -20.59 5.58 26.40
CA ASP A 106 -20.28 5.43 24.99
C ASP A 106 -19.37 6.57 24.51
N ALA A 107 -19.63 7.81 24.90
CA ALA A 107 -18.77 8.97 24.61
C ALA A 107 -17.35 8.78 25.16
N ARG A 108 -17.20 8.22 26.38
CA ARG A 108 -15.88 7.92 26.96
C ARG A 108 -15.16 6.80 26.20
N THR A 109 -15.89 5.80 25.73
CA THR A 109 -15.34 4.71 24.92
C THR A 109 -14.83 5.25 23.58
N LEU A 110 -15.64 6.09 22.90
CA LEU A 110 -15.24 6.76 21.66
C LEU A 110 -14.03 7.68 21.86
N ALA A 111 -14.01 8.48 22.93
CA ALA A 111 -12.87 9.35 23.25
C ALA A 111 -11.58 8.58 23.58
N THR A 112 -11.70 7.33 24.05
CA THR A 112 -10.57 6.44 24.30
C THR A 112 -10.07 5.86 22.98
N LEU A 113 -10.99 5.37 22.13
CA LEU A 113 -10.68 4.82 20.81
C LEU A 113 -10.01 5.85 19.89
N ALA A 114 -10.54 7.07 19.83
CA ALA A 114 -9.97 8.17 19.07
C ALA A 114 -8.52 8.48 19.50
N ARG A 115 -8.25 8.54 20.81
CA ARG A 115 -6.88 8.75 21.33
C ARG A 115 -5.94 7.60 21.01
N THR A 116 -6.40 6.35 21.02
CA THR A 116 -5.58 5.22 20.56
C THR A 116 -5.30 5.27 19.07
N LEU A 117 -6.26 5.69 18.25
CA LEU A 117 -6.07 5.88 16.81
C LEU A 117 -5.04 6.98 16.53
N GLU A 118 -5.15 8.14 17.19
CA GLU A 118 -4.16 9.23 17.09
C GLU A 118 -2.75 8.74 17.46
N LYS A 119 -2.64 7.96 18.54
CA LYS A 119 -1.35 7.43 18.99
C LYS A 119 -0.77 6.40 18.01
N LEU A 120 -1.62 5.56 17.43
CA LEU A 120 -1.20 4.62 16.38
C LEU A 120 -0.77 5.34 15.10
N ASN A 121 -1.45 6.43 14.73
CA ASN A 121 -1.07 7.25 13.57
C ASN A 121 0.27 7.95 13.80
N ALA A 122 0.51 8.48 15.01
CA ALA A 122 1.79 9.08 15.39
C ALA A 122 2.95 8.07 15.49
N MET A 123 2.65 6.78 15.64
CA MET A 123 3.65 5.70 15.66
C MET A 123 3.78 5.00 14.29
N ALA A 124 2.90 5.29 13.33
CA ALA A 124 3.14 4.88 11.96
C ALA A 124 4.45 5.55 11.53
N PRO A 125 5.44 4.79 11.03
CA PRO A 125 6.63 5.42 10.48
C PRO A 125 6.12 6.38 9.41
N GLU A 126 6.54 7.65 9.49
CA GLU A 126 6.46 8.60 8.39
C GLU A 126 6.81 7.79 7.14
N THR A 127 5.79 7.43 6.35
CA THR A 127 6.03 6.87 5.04
C THR A 127 6.92 7.92 4.40
N PRO A 128 8.18 7.61 4.03
CA PRO A 128 8.97 8.59 3.31
C PRO A 128 8.05 9.01 2.19
N GLU A 129 7.69 10.29 2.22
CA GLU A 129 6.73 10.90 1.31
C GLU A 129 7.10 10.30 -0.04
N GLN A 130 6.28 9.37 -0.51
CA GLN A 130 6.32 9.01 -1.90
C GLN A 130 5.98 10.34 -2.50
N GLU A 131 7.01 11.00 -3.04
CA GLU A 131 6.89 12.15 -3.91
C GLU A 131 5.62 11.85 -4.69
N ALA A 132 4.54 12.51 -4.29
CA ALA A 132 3.36 12.55 -5.10
C ALA A 132 3.93 13.20 -6.33
N ASP A 133 4.17 12.37 -7.34
CA ASP A 133 4.52 12.80 -8.67
C ASP A 133 3.50 13.90 -8.96
N ASP A 134 3.97 15.14 -8.87
CA ASP A 134 3.20 16.37 -9.04
C ASP A 134 2.91 16.55 -10.54
N THR A 135 2.57 15.44 -11.19
CA THR A 135 1.92 15.36 -12.49
C THR A 135 0.40 15.55 -12.27
N ALA A 136 0.02 16.44 -11.35
CA ALA A 136 -1.17 17.23 -11.60
C ALA A 136 -0.79 18.20 -12.73
N PRO A 137 -1.51 18.24 -13.87
CA PRO A 137 -1.26 19.27 -14.86
C PRO A 137 -1.41 20.63 -14.17
N ASP A 138 -0.37 21.47 -14.20
CA ASP A 138 -0.37 22.81 -13.60
C ASP A 138 -1.60 23.65 -14.02
N ASP A 139 -2.21 23.31 -15.15
CA ASP A 139 -3.46 23.91 -15.62
C ASP A 139 -4.66 22.97 -15.43
N ILE A 140 -5.12 22.83 -14.19
CA ILE A 140 -6.45 22.28 -13.86
C ILE A 140 -7.54 22.97 -14.68
N GLU A 141 -7.37 24.26 -14.98
CA GLU A 141 -8.32 25.02 -15.80
C GLU A 141 -8.34 24.56 -17.26
N ALA A 142 -7.18 24.28 -17.86
CA ALA A 142 -7.12 23.70 -19.21
C ALA A 142 -7.77 22.30 -19.26
N PHE A 143 -7.61 21.51 -18.20
CA PHE A 143 -8.29 20.23 -18.08
C PHE A 143 -9.81 20.38 -17.95
N ARG A 144 -10.29 21.40 -17.21
CA ARG A 144 -11.72 21.72 -17.11
C ARG A 144 -12.32 22.14 -18.44
N GLU A 145 -11.62 22.98 -19.20
CA GLU A 145 -12.05 23.40 -20.55
C GLU A 145 -12.11 22.22 -21.52
N GLU A 146 -11.10 21.35 -21.52
CA GLU A 146 -11.05 20.14 -22.33
C GLU A 146 -12.20 19.19 -21.99
N LEU A 147 -12.50 19.02 -20.69
CA LEU A 147 -13.62 18.20 -20.22
C LEU A 147 -14.96 18.78 -20.63
N ALA A 148 -15.14 20.10 -20.51
CA ALA A 148 -16.35 20.81 -20.92
C ALA A 148 -16.60 20.66 -22.43
N ARG A 149 -15.53 20.77 -23.25
CA ARG A 149 -15.60 20.57 -24.70
C ARG A 149 -16.03 19.14 -25.05
N ARG A 150 -15.43 18.13 -24.42
CA ARG A 150 -15.77 16.71 -24.68
C ARG A 150 -17.21 16.38 -24.27
N LEU A 151 -17.69 16.93 -23.15
CA LEU A 151 -19.07 16.73 -22.71
C LEU A 151 -20.08 17.41 -23.66
N ALA A 152 -19.77 18.60 -24.19
CA ALA A 152 -20.61 19.27 -25.18
C ALA A 152 -20.68 18.46 -26.49
N GLU A 153 -19.56 17.90 -26.92
CA GLU A 153 -19.48 17.05 -28.10
C GLU A 153 -20.32 15.77 -27.94
N LEU A 154 -20.18 15.09 -26.80
CA LEU A 154 -20.94 13.87 -26.50
C LEU A 154 -22.45 14.14 -26.43
N ARG A 155 -22.85 15.27 -25.85
CA ARG A 155 -24.26 15.68 -25.76
C ARG A 155 -24.87 15.99 -27.12
N ARG A 156 -24.06 16.46 -28.07
CA ARG A 156 -24.46 16.68 -29.47
C ARG A 156 -24.55 15.38 -30.26
N GLN A 157 -23.69 14.40 -29.96
CA GLN A 157 -23.68 13.08 -30.60
C GLN A 157 -24.73 12.11 -30.02
N GLY A 158 -25.16 12.28 -28.78
CA GLY A 158 -26.20 11.48 -28.12
C GLY A 158 -27.61 12.07 -28.21
N GLY A 159 -27.83 13.03 -29.11
CA GLY A 159 -29.11 13.72 -29.32
C GLY A 159 -29.78 13.46 -30.68
N ASP A 160 -29.33 12.42 -31.41
CA ASP A 160 -29.97 11.87 -32.60
C ASP A 160 -30.46 10.43 -32.29
#